data_AF-A0AAX2GAP5-F1
#
_entry.id   AF-A0AAX2GAP5-F1
#
_cell.length_a   1.000
_cell.length_b   1.000
_cell.length_c   1.000
_cell.angle_alpha   90.00
_cell.angle_beta   90.00
_cell.angle_gamma   90.00
#
_symmetry.space_group_name_H-M   'P 1'
#
loop_
_entity.id
_entity.type
_entity.pdbx_description
1 polymer ?
#
loop_
_entity_poly.entity_id
_entity_poly.type
_entity_poly.pdbx_seq_one_letter_code
_entity_poly.pdbx_strand_id
1 'polypeptide(L)'
;MWNIKEEDLGFFQITNKNRLSPDGVMAFLVGVFVYASLPMFFIVLGFLQLGWEAYPKSFERIIVSVELALYILQILFLIIYSFPKLRFKLQKLQAVVIVFNSFQVATVGYAYVLIEAIFGYYCENLTVFYVGLLLLGAIITHIVITIHTFKKAKYGGYKLEGESASFFINTKLWMLIGMFIYIVVLLILIFASIRFALKPMVFYFLQTIILYVFAVASAEFVLLVYCRFKFPSFNITWEQHEKERQEFIANRKRIREKEQKRNKN
;
A
#
# COMPACT_ATOMS: atom_id res chain seq x y z
N MET A 1 1.26 -25.37 -3.57
CA MET A 1 0.13 -24.40 -3.63
C MET A 1 -0.55 -24.37 -2.27
N TRP A 2 -0.85 -23.19 -1.70
CA TRP A 2 -1.48 -23.09 -0.37
C TRP A 2 -2.88 -23.72 -0.38
N ASN A 3 -3.15 -24.69 0.51
CA ASN A 3 -4.45 -25.36 0.63
C ASN A 3 -5.42 -24.55 1.49
N ILE A 4 -5.70 -23.31 1.09
CA ILE A 4 -6.67 -22.43 1.76
C ILE A 4 -8.06 -22.78 1.25
N LYS A 5 -9.02 -22.99 2.16
CA LYS A 5 -10.43 -23.17 1.81
C LYS A 5 -11.18 -21.85 1.91
N GLU A 6 -12.25 -21.70 1.13
CA GLU A 6 -13.03 -20.47 1.12
C GLU A 6 -13.79 -20.24 2.44
N GLU A 7 -14.27 -21.33 3.06
CA GLU A 7 -14.94 -21.31 4.38
C GLU A 7 -14.09 -20.72 5.51
N ASP A 8 -12.76 -20.77 5.35
CA ASP A 8 -11.80 -20.24 6.32
C ASP A 8 -11.58 -18.72 6.19
N LEU A 9 -12.21 -18.06 5.20
CA LEU A 9 -11.96 -16.67 4.82
C LEU A 9 -13.09 -15.69 5.18
N GLY A 10 -14.05 -16.07 6.01
CA GLY A 10 -15.25 -15.25 6.26
C GLY A 10 -14.98 -13.79 6.70
N PHE A 11 -14.08 -13.55 7.67
CA PHE A 11 -13.67 -12.18 8.03
C PHE A 11 -12.97 -11.43 6.89
N PHE A 12 -12.21 -12.15 6.06
CA PHE A 12 -11.55 -11.55 4.91
C PHE A 12 -12.55 -11.22 3.79
N GLN A 13 -13.62 -12.01 3.63
CA GLN A 13 -14.75 -11.69 2.74
C GLN A 13 -15.48 -10.42 3.20
N ILE A 14 -15.70 -10.23 4.50
CA ILE A 14 -16.24 -8.96 5.05
C ILE A 14 -15.31 -7.80 4.68
N THR A 15 -14.00 -7.99 4.85
CA THR A 15 -12.99 -6.99 4.49
C THR A 15 -13.03 -6.67 2.99
N ASN A 16 -13.19 -7.69 2.13
CA ASN A 16 -13.40 -7.58 0.68
C ASN A 16 -14.67 -6.82 0.31
N LYS A 17 -15.79 -7.03 1.02
CA LYS A 17 -17.05 -6.31 0.75
C LYS A 17 -17.01 -4.85 1.23
N ASN A 18 -16.18 -4.55 2.22
CA ASN A 18 -16.02 -3.21 2.79
C ASN A 18 -14.83 -2.46 2.15
N ARG A 19 -13.70 -2.40 2.86
CA ARG A 19 -12.55 -1.54 2.48
C ARG A 19 -11.81 -2.01 1.24
N LEU A 20 -11.82 -3.31 0.94
CA LEU A 20 -11.17 -3.89 -0.24
C LEU A 20 -12.17 -4.13 -1.38
N SER A 21 -13.37 -3.56 -1.29
CA SER A 21 -14.34 -3.60 -2.38
C SER A 21 -13.80 -2.86 -3.60
N PRO A 22 -14.34 -3.09 -4.81
CA PRO A 22 -13.89 -2.35 -5.97
C PRO A 22 -13.92 -0.83 -5.72
N ASP A 23 -14.97 -0.32 -5.08
CA ASP A 23 -15.11 1.08 -4.69
C ASP A 23 -14.13 1.50 -3.57
N GLY A 24 -13.97 0.69 -2.53
CA GLY A 24 -13.03 0.97 -1.44
C GLY A 24 -11.58 1.05 -1.93
N VAL A 25 -11.22 0.19 -2.89
CA VAL A 25 -9.92 0.22 -3.55
C VAL A 25 -9.68 1.54 -4.30
N MET A 26 -10.71 2.21 -4.81
CA MET A 26 -10.51 3.52 -5.43
C MET A 26 -10.09 4.61 -4.46
N ALA A 27 -10.63 4.60 -3.24
CA ALA A 27 -10.17 5.54 -2.22
C ALA A 27 -8.67 5.35 -1.95
N PHE A 28 -8.21 4.09 -1.93
CA PHE A 28 -6.78 3.78 -1.88
C PHE A 28 -6.03 4.33 -3.09
N LEU A 29 -6.46 4.01 -4.32
CA LEU A 29 -5.81 4.45 -5.57
C LEU A 29 -5.71 5.98 -5.69
N VAL A 30 -6.75 6.71 -5.28
CA VAL A 30 -6.72 8.18 -5.23
C VAL A 30 -5.75 8.67 -4.16
N GLY A 31 -5.78 8.08 -2.96
CA GLY A 31 -4.88 8.46 -1.86
C GLY A 31 -3.41 8.27 -2.22
N VAL A 32 -3.06 7.12 -2.82
CA VAL A 32 -1.68 6.87 -3.28
C VAL A 32 -1.28 7.78 -4.42
N PHE A 33 -2.20 8.16 -5.31
CA PHE A 33 -1.94 9.10 -6.39
C PHE A 33 -1.60 10.48 -5.81
N VAL A 34 -2.44 11.01 -4.94
CA VAL A 34 -2.22 12.31 -4.28
C VAL A 34 -0.87 12.34 -3.55
N TYR A 35 -0.56 11.27 -2.80
CA TYR A 35 0.74 11.17 -2.13
C TYR A 35 1.90 11.14 -3.13
N ALA A 36 1.85 10.27 -4.15
CA ALA A 36 2.92 10.14 -5.15
C ALA A 36 3.10 11.41 -5.98
N SER A 37 2.05 12.19 -6.21
CA SER A 37 2.12 13.48 -6.90
C SER A 37 3.02 14.49 -6.20
N LEU A 38 3.16 14.44 -4.87
CA LEU A 38 4.00 15.38 -4.12
C LEU A 38 5.50 15.26 -4.45
N PRO A 39 6.17 14.11 -4.24
CA PRO A 39 7.57 13.94 -4.66
C PRO A 39 7.72 14.06 -6.18
N MET A 40 6.75 13.54 -6.96
CA MET A 40 6.81 13.62 -8.42
C MET A 40 6.73 15.04 -8.95
N PHE A 41 6.00 15.96 -8.29
CA PHE A 41 5.97 17.36 -8.67
C PHE A 41 7.38 17.98 -8.65
N PHE A 42 8.15 17.74 -7.59
CA PHE A 42 9.52 18.26 -7.47
C PHE A 42 10.48 17.60 -8.46
N ILE A 43 10.34 16.29 -8.67
CA ILE A 43 11.15 15.54 -9.65
C ILE A 43 10.89 16.06 -11.07
N VAL A 44 9.63 16.25 -11.44
CA VAL A 44 9.28 16.79 -12.76
C VAL A 44 9.72 18.24 -12.89
N LEU A 45 9.52 19.08 -11.87
CA LEU A 45 9.96 20.47 -11.88
C LEU A 45 11.48 20.60 -12.04
N GLY A 46 12.26 19.80 -11.30
CA GLY A 46 13.72 19.78 -11.43
C GLY A 46 14.17 19.39 -12.84
N PHE A 47 13.52 18.38 -13.42
CA PHE A 47 13.76 17.98 -14.80
C PHE A 47 13.40 19.09 -15.81
N LEU A 48 12.27 19.78 -15.63
CA LEU A 48 11.85 20.85 -16.53
C LEU A 48 12.76 22.08 -16.45
N GLN A 49 13.33 22.38 -15.28
CA GLN A 49 14.18 23.55 -15.08
C GLN A 49 15.63 23.33 -15.53
N LEU A 50 16.19 22.15 -15.26
CA LEU A 50 17.63 21.87 -15.42
C LEU A 50 17.91 20.68 -16.35
N GLY A 51 16.88 20.01 -16.89
CA GLY A 51 17.05 18.78 -17.65
C GLY A 51 17.69 17.67 -16.81
N TRP A 52 18.56 16.89 -17.43
CA TRP A 52 19.31 15.81 -16.77
C TRP A 52 20.42 16.31 -15.83
N GLU A 53 20.72 17.61 -15.82
CA GLU A 53 21.68 18.21 -14.87
C GLU A 53 21.11 18.27 -13.45
N ALA A 54 19.77 18.19 -13.29
CA ALA A 54 19.15 17.99 -11.97
C ALA A 54 19.52 16.65 -11.33
N TYR A 55 19.97 15.67 -12.14
CA TYR A 55 20.25 14.30 -11.74
C TYR A 55 21.65 13.88 -12.22
N PRO A 56 22.72 14.43 -11.63
CA PRO A 56 24.07 14.24 -12.11
C PRO A 56 24.55 12.78 -12.03
N LYS A 57 24.01 11.98 -11.10
CA LYS A 57 24.43 10.58 -10.92
C LYS A 57 23.61 9.63 -11.78
N SER A 58 24.26 8.63 -12.38
CA SER A 58 23.58 7.57 -13.15
C SER A 58 22.47 6.86 -12.34
N PHE A 59 22.71 6.65 -11.05
CA PHE A 59 21.73 6.05 -10.14
C PHE A 59 20.46 6.91 -9.98
N GLU A 60 20.61 8.23 -9.81
CA GLU A 60 19.49 9.16 -9.72
C GLU A 60 18.67 9.16 -11.01
N ARG A 61 19.33 9.17 -12.18
CA ARG A 61 18.66 9.09 -13.48
C ARG A 61 17.84 7.81 -13.63
N ILE A 62 18.39 6.67 -13.21
CA ILE A 62 17.68 5.38 -13.23
C ILE A 62 16.45 5.44 -12.33
N ILE A 63 16.61 5.88 -11.07
CA ILE A 63 15.50 5.98 -10.12
C ILE A 63 14.40 6.91 -10.64
N VAL A 64 14.76 8.11 -11.10
CA VAL A 64 13.80 9.09 -11.63
C VAL A 64 13.06 8.52 -12.82
N SER A 65 13.76 7.84 -13.74
CA SER A 65 13.13 7.23 -14.92
C SER A 65 12.17 6.12 -14.54
N VAL A 66 12.55 5.27 -13.58
CA VAL A 66 11.69 4.19 -13.07
C VAL A 66 10.46 4.77 -12.39
N GLU A 67 10.63 5.68 -11.43
CA GLU A 67 9.51 6.28 -10.68
C GLU A 67 8.57 7.08 -11.59
N LEU A 68 9.09 7.77 -12.60
CA LEU A 68 8.27 8.44 -13.60
C LEU A 68 7.44 7.45 -14.42
N ALA A 69 8.03 6.33 -14.87
CA ALA A 69 7.30 5.29 -15.59
C ALA A 69 6.22 4.65 -14.71
N LEU A 70 6.52 4.36 -13.44
CA LEU A 70 5.56 3.84 -12.46
C LEU A 70 4.42 4.84 -12.23
N TYR A 71 4.72 6.14 -12.13
CA TYR A 71 3.73 7.20 -11.93
C TYR A 71 2.80 7.38 -13.13
N ILE A 72 3.33 7.30 -14.36
CA ILE A 72 2.51 7.29 -15.58
C ILE A 72 1.57 6.08 -15.57
N LEU A 73 2.10 4.89 -15.24
CA LEU A 73 1.29 3.67 -15.15
C LEU A 73 0.19 3.77 -14.08
N GLN A 74 0.50 4.37 -12.94
CA GLN A 74 -0.46 4.67 -11.86
C GLN A 74 -1.59 5.59 -12.36
N ILE A 75 -1.27 6.66 -13.10
CA ILE A 75 -2.28 7.56 -13.70
C ILE A 75 -3.18 6.80 -14.68
N LEU A 76 -2.60 5.97 -15.55
CA LEU A 76 -3.37 5.18 -16.51
C LEU A 76 -4.37 4.25 -15.82
N PHE A 77 -3.94 3.54 -14.77
CA PHE A 77 -4.85 2.70 -14.00
C PHE A 77 -5.93 3.50 -13.28
N LEU A 78 -5.59 4.67 -12.72
CA LEU A 78 -6.56 5.53 -12.06
C LEU A 78 -7.66 5.98 -13.04
N ILE A 79 -7.28 6.36 -14.26
CA ILE A 79 -8.22 6.72 -15.34
C ILE A 79 -9.10 5.52 -15.71
N ILE A 80 -8.52 4.34 -15.93
CA ILE A 80 -9.29 3.12 -16.27
C ILE A 80 -10.31 2.79 -15.18
N TYR A 81 -9.90 2.86 -13.90
CA TYR A 81 -10.75 2.50 -12.78
C TYR A 81 -11.69 3.61 -12.32
N SER A 82 -11.57 4.82 -12.86
CA SER A 82 -12.56 5.88 -12.68
C SER A 82 -13.94 5.47 -13.21
N PHE A 83 -13.99 4.63 -14.24
CA PHE A 83 -15.23 4.07 -14.79
C PHE A 83 -15.73 2.89 -13.94
N PRO A 84 -16.91 2.98 -13.30
CA PRO A 84 -17.40 1.94 -12.39
C PRO A 84 -17.52 0.57 -13.07
N LYS A 85 -18.10 0.49 -14.27
CA LYS A 85 -18.24 -0.78 -15.00
C LYS A 85 -16.90 -1.49 -15.26
N LEU A 86 -15.86 -0.73 -15.63
CA LEU A 86 -14.52 -1.31 -15.85
C LEU A 86 -13.89 -1.79 -14.56
N ARG A 87 -14.08 -1.06 -13.46
CA ARG A 87 -13.61 -1.42 -12.13
C ARG A 87 -14.13 -2.76 -11.64
N PHE A 88 -15.44 -2.99 -11.77
CA PHE A 88 -16.05 -4.26 -11.39
C PHE A 88 -15.71 -5.36 -12.40
N LYS A 89 -15.55 -5.05 -13.69
CA LYS A 89 -15.13 -6.02 -14.70
C LYS A 89 -13.68 -6.49 -14.51
N LEU A 90 -12.78 -5.61 -14.10
CA LEU A 90 -11.33 -5.83 -14.04
C LEU A 90 -10.81 -6.02 -12.59
N GLN A 91 -11.62 -6.59 -11.69
CA GLN A 91 -11.27 -6.76 -10.27
C GLN A 91 -9.98 -7.55 -10.01
N LYS A 92 -9.71 -8.58 -10.81
CA LYS A 92 -8.48 -9.37 -10.71
C LYS A 92 -7.25 -8.52 -10.98
N LEU A 93 -7.27 -7.75 -12.07
CA LEU A 93 -6.21 -6.79 -12.39
C LEU A 93 -6.13 -5.69 -11.33
N GLN A 94 -7.27 -5.19 -10.84
CA GLN A 94 -7.32 -4.13 -9.84
C GLN A 94 -6.60 -4.55 -8.54
N ALA A 95 -6.73 -5.81 -8.15
CA ALA A 95 -6.04 -6.35 -6.99
C ALA A 95 -4.51 -6.40 -7.19
N VAL A 96 -4.05 -6.72 -8.40
CA VAL A 96 -2.61 -6.65 -8.74
C VAL A 96 -2.13 -5.20 -8.72
N VAL A 97 -2.95 -4.28 -9.26
CA VAL A 97 -2.65 -2.86 -9.33
C VAL A 97 -2.50 -2.24 -7.94
N ILE A 98 -3.30 -2.63 -6.94
CA ILE A 98 -3.10 -2.11 -5.58
C ILE A 98 -1.83 -2.63 -4.91
N VAL A 99 -1.42 -3.88 -5.19
CA VAL A 99 -0.14 -4.41 -4.72
C VAL A 99 0.99 -3.58 -5.33
N PHE A 100 0.96 -3.40 -6.65
CA PHE A 100 1.91 -2.56 -7.37
C PHE A 100 2.00 -1.13 -6.80
N ASN A 101 0.86 -0.45 -6.65
CA ASN A 101 0.81 0.91 -6.12
C ASN A 101 1.31 1.01 -4.67
N SER A 102 1.11 -0.04 -3.87
CA SER A 102 1.61 -0.09 -2.49
C SER A 102 3.14 -0.12 -2.43
N PHE A 103 3.79 -0.80 -3.37
CA PHE A 103 5.26 -0.78 -3.49
C PHE A 103 5.77 0.56 -3.99
N GLN A 104 5.13 1.14 -5.00
CA GLN A 104 5.53 2.45 -5.53
C GLN A 104 5.46 3.54 -4.46
N VAL A 105 4.39 3.60 -3.66
CA VAL A 105 4.29 4.57 -2.55
C VAL A 105 5.39 4.35 -1.50
N ALA A 106 5.78 3.11 -1.27
CA ALA A 106 6.85 2.79 -0.34
C ALA A 106 8.23 3.29 -0.82
N THR A 107 8.44 3.44 -2.13
CA THR A 107 9.75 3.80 -2.73
C THR A 107 9.85 5.24 -3.23
N VAL A 108 8.77 5.83 -3.74
CA VAL A 108 8.79 7.14 -4.42
C VAL A 108 9.31 8.28 -3.54
N GLY A 109 9.07 8.23 -2.23
CA GLY A 109 9.61 9.24 -1.32
C GLY A 109 11.12 9.12 -1.13
N TYR A 110 11.72 7.93 -1.25
CA TYR A 110 13.18 7.79 -1.24
C TYR A 110 13.80 8.37 -2.52
N ALA A 111 13.13 8.23 -3.67
CA ALA A 111 13.59 8.88 -4.89
C ALA A 111 13.69 10.40 -4.71
N TYR A 112 12.72 11.01 -4.04
CA TYR A 112 12.76 12.43 -3.67
C TYR A 112 13.93 12.77 -2.74
N VAL A 113 14.10 12.02 -1.63
CA VAL A 113 15.12 12.34 -0.61
C VAL A 113 16.55 12.11 -1.11
N LEU A 114 16.75 11.19 -2.04
CA LEU A 114 18.06 10.86 -2.60
C LEU A 114 18.54 11.85 -3.67
N ILE A 115 17.69 12.76 -4.15
CA ILE A 115 18.08 13.77 -5.13
C ILE A 115 18.76 14.94 -4.42
N GLU A 116 20.07 15.07 -4.62
CA GLU A 116 20.90 16.12 -4.02
C GLU A 116 20.39 17.53 -4.36
N ALA A 117 19.99 17.74 -5.61
CA ALA A 117 19.54 19.03 -6.13
C ALA A 117 18.32 19.60 -5.36
N ILE A 118 17.49 18.75 -4.78
CA ILE A 118 16.28 19.17 -4.06
C ILE A 118 16.62 19.73 -2.67
N PHE A 119 17.66 19.20 -2.03
CA PHE A 119 17.97 19.51 -0.64
C PHE A 119 19.27 20.27 -0.44
N GLY A 120 20.07 20.47 -1.50
CA GLY A 120 21.34 21.19 -1.44
C GLY A 120 22.37 20.53 -0.53
N TYR A 121 22.28 19.20 -0.32
CA TYR A 121 23.29 18.42 0.39
C TYR A 121 23.86 17.34 -0.53
N TYR A 122 25.12 16.98 -0.29
CA TYR A 122 25.77 15.87 -0.97
C TYR A 122 25.33 14.55 -0.35
N CYS A 123 24.65 13.72 -1.12
CA CYS A 123 24.24 12.38 -0.73
C CYS A 123 25.43 11.42 -0.94
N GLU A 124 26.19 11.20 0.14
CA GLU A 124 27.32 10.27 0.14
C GLU A 124 26.88 8.84 -0.26
N ASN A 125 27.76 8.10 -0.94
CA ASN A 125 27.49 6.70 -1.34
C ASN A 125 27.09 5.81 -0.14
N LEU A 126 27.58 6.15 1.05
CA LEU A 126 27.26 5.48 2.30
C LEU A 126 25.78 5.66 2.70
N THR A 127 25.21 6.84 2.48
CA THR A 127 23.77 7.12 2.70
C THR A 127 22.92 6.24 1.79
N VAL A 128 23.27 6.18 0.49
CA VAL A 128 22.59 5.32 -0.49
C VAL A 128 22.67 3.84 -0.07
N PHE A 129 23.82 3.40 0.43
CA PHE A 129 24.01 2.04 0.94
C PHE A 129 23.07 1.74 2.13
N TYR A 130 22.98 2.63 3.12
CA TYR A 130 22.08 2.44 4.27
C TYR A 130 20.59 2.47 3.88
N VAL A 131 20.20 3.32 2.93
CA VAL A 131 18.85 3.31 2.36
C VAL A 131 18.57 1.98 1.64
N GLY A 132 19.55 1.46 0.89
CA GLY A 132 19.47 0.14 0.28
C GLY A 132 19.24 -0.98 1.31
N LEU A 133 19.89 -0.90 2.47
CA LEU A 133 19.65 -1.82 3.58
C LEU A 133 18.22 -1.67 4.16
N LEU A 134 17.72 -0.45 4.36
CA LEU A 134 16.32 -0.24 4.79
C LEU A 134 15.33 -0.89 3.82
N LEU A 135 15.53 -0.73 2.52
CA LEU A 135 14.70 -1.37 1.48
C LEU A 135 14.78 -2.89 1.56
N LEU A 136 15.99 -3.45 1.73
CA LEU A 136 16.17 -4.90 1.90
C LEU A 136 15.44 -5.42 3.14
N GLY A 137 15.54 -4.71 4.27
CA GLY A 137 14.82 -5.04 5.50
C GLY A 137 13.30 -5.01 5.33
N ALA A 138 12.77 -4.04 4.57
CA ALA A 138 11.36 -3.97 4.25
C ALA A 138 10.90 -5.11 3.33
N ILE A 139 11.71 -5.51 2.34
CA ILE A 139 11.43 -6.68 1.48
C ILE A 139 11.36 -7.96 2.31
N ILE A 140 12.34 -8.20 3.18
CA ILE A 140 12.35 -9.37 4.08
C ILE A 140 11.11 -9.36 4.97
N THR A 141 10.79 -8.21 5.55
CA THR A 141 9.58 -8.01 6.36
C THR A 141 8.32 -8.37 5.59
N HIS A 142 8.17 -7.85 4.37
CA HIS A 142 7.03 -8.12 3.52
C HIS A 142 6.87 -9.61 3.20
N ILE A 143 7.97 -10.30 2.88
CA ILE A 143 7.97 -11.75 2.62
C ILE A 143 7.49 -12.52 3.86
N VAL A 144 8.05 -12.23 5.03
CA VAL A 144 7.70 -12.89 6.30
C VAL A 144 6.22 -12.66 6.64
N ILE A 145 5.75 -11.42 6.55
CA ILE A 145 4.36 -11.08 6.84
C ILE A 145 3.41 -11.72 5.82
N THR A 146 3.78 -11.76 4.54
CA THR A 146 2.99 -12.44 3.50
C THR A 146 2.87 -13.94 3.81
N ILE A 147 3.97 -14.62 4.11
CA ILE A 147 3.94 -16.04 4.53
C ILE A 147 3.03 -16.22 5.75
N HIS A 148 3.14 -15.33 6.73
CA HIS A 148 2.31 -15.37 7.94
C HIS A 148 0.82 -15.18 7.60
N THR A 149 0.47 -14.20 6.76
CA THR A 149 -0.91 -13.94 6.30
C THR A 149 -1.50 -15.14 5.58
N PHE A 150 -0.74 -15.81 4.70
CA PHE A 150 -1.19 -17.03 4.02
C PHE A 150 -1.31 -18.22 4.98
N LYS A 151 -0.41 -18.38 5.95
CA LYS A 151 -0.55 -19.39 7.02
C LYS A 151 -1.79 -19.12 7.86
N LYS A 152 -2.05 -17.87 8.24
CA LYS A 152 -3.26 -17.45 8.96
C LYS A 152 -4.51 -17.83 8.17
N ALA A 153 -4.55 -17.56 6.87
CA ALA A 153 -5.65 -17.98 6.00
C ALA A 153 -5.80 -19.51 5.92
N LYS A 154 -4.69 -20.24 5.81
CA LYS A 154 -4.70 -21.71 5.72
C LYS A 154 -5.21 -22.39 6.99
N TYR A 155 -4.91 -21.84 8.16
CA TYR A 155 -5.25 -22.44 9.45
C TYR A 155 -6.50 -21.83 10.11
N GLY A 156 -7.41 -21.27 9.31
CA GLY A 156 -8.70 -20.79 9.80
C GLY A 156 -8.65 -19.47 10.59
N GLY A 157 -7.57 -18.70 10.49
CA GLY A 157 -7.43 -17.42 11.21
C GLY A 157 -8.32 -16.29 10.70
N TYR A 158 -9.15 -16.53 9.68
CA TYR A 158 -10.19 -15.61 9.19
C TYR A 158 -11.60 -16.23 9.27
N LYS A 159 -11.80 -17.36 9.96
CA LYS A 159 -13.15 -17.94 10.18
C LYS A 159 -14.04 -16.99 10.97
N LEU A 160 -15.32 -16.94 10.62
CA LEU A 160 -16.34 -16.18 11.36
C LEU A 160 -16.68 -16.83 12.70
N GLU A 161 -16.68 -18.15 12.75
CA GLU A 161 -17.09 -18.96 13.90
C GLU A 161 -16.10 -20.10 14.13
N GLY A 162 -15.96 -20.51 15.40
CA GLY A 162 -15.03 -21.55 15.84
C GLY A 162 -13.70 -21.01 16.38
N GLU A 163 -12.87 -21.91 16.94
CA GLU A 163 -11.56 -21.55 17.46
C GLU A 163 -10.65 -21.02 16.33
N SER A 164 -10.34 -19.73 16.38
CA SER A 164 -9.30 -19.16 15.53
C SER A 164 -7.96 -19.68 16.02
N ALA A 165 -7.17 -20.29 15.12
CA ALA A 165 -5.81 -20.67 15.45
C ALA A 165 -5.01 -19.39 15.82
N SER A 166 -4.78 -19.17 17.12
CA SER A 166 -3.91 -18.11 17.66
C SER A 166 -2.46 -18.45 17.32
N PHE A 167 -2.10 -18.32 16.04
CA PHE A 167 -0.99 -19.12 15.56
C PHE A 167 0.37 -18.58 16.00
N PHE A 168 0.58 -17.27 16.22
CA PHE A 168 1.88 -16.76 16.70
C PHE A 168 1.81 -15.36 17.33
N ILE A 169 1.70 -15.28 18.66
CA ILE A 169 1.83 -14.01 19.39
C ILE A 169 3.32 -13.76 19.76
N ASN A 170 4.00 -14.76 20.31
CA ASN A 170 5.35 -14.58 20.86
C ASN A 170 6.45 -14.42 19.80
N THR A 171 6.47 -15.25 18.76
CA THR A 171 7.45 -15.13 17.66
C THR A 171 7.29 -13.81 16.91
N LYS A 172 6.05 -13.29 16.83
CA LYS A 172 5.73 -12.02 16.18
C LYS A 172 6.31 -10.83 16.94
N LEU A 173 6.27 -10.84 18.27
CA LEU A 173 6.82 -9.76 19.09
C LEU A 173 8.35 -9.63 18.91
N TRP A 174 9.09 -10.73 19.00
CA TRP A 174 10.55 -10.70 18.84
C TRP A 174 10.99 -10.25 17.44
N MET A 175 10.27 -10.67 16.40
CA MET A 175 10.51 -10.17 15.04
C MET A 175 10.28 -8.66 14.92
N LEU A 176 9.23 -8.14 15.55
CA LEU A 176 8.94 -6.70 15.57
C LEU A 176 10.01 -5.91 16.33
N ILE A 177 10.48 -6.42 17.47
CA ILE A 177 11.57 -5.80 18.24
C ILE A 177 12.85 -5.77 17.40
N GLY A 178 13.24 -6.90 16.80
CA GLY A 178 14.44 -6.97 15.96
C GLY A 178 14.38 -6.02 14.75
N MET A 179 13.22 -5.95 14.09
CA MET A 179 12.98 -5.01 12.99
C MET A 179 13.07 -3.55 13.45
N PHE A 180 12.49 -3.23 14.62
CA PHE A 180 12.54 -1.87 15.17
C PHE A 180 13.98 -1.45 15.47
N ILE A 181 14.76 -2.30 16.15
CA ILE A 181 16.18 -2.03 16.43
C ILE A 181 16.96 -1.83 15.12
N TYR A 182 16.74 -2.70 14.14
CA TYR A 182 17.38 -2.61 12.82
C TYR A 182 17.10 -1.25 12.14
N ILE A 183 15.85 -0.81 12.12
CA ILE A 183 15.43 0.47 11.55
C ILE A 183 16.10 1.64 12.29
N VAL A 184 16.05 1.64 13.62
CA VAL A 184 16.61 2.73 14.44
C VAL A 184 18.12 2.86 14.22
N VAL A 185 18.84 1.74 14.19
CA VAL A 185 20.29 1.72 13.92
C VAL A 185 20.58 2.31 12.54
N LEU A 186 19.87 1.89 11.49
CA LEU A 186 20.09 2.42 10.14
C LEU A 186 19.74 3.91 10.04
N LEU A 187 18.69 4.38 10.70
CA LEU A 187 18.35 5.80 10.75
C LEU A 187 19.43 6.64 11.45
N ILE A 188 20.02 6.13 12.53
CA ILE A 188 21.16 6.80 13.19
C ILE A 188 22.37 6.87 12.25
N LEU A 189 22.66 5.78 11.54
CA LEU A 189 23.76 5.72 10.57
C LEU A 189 23.54 6.67 9.38
N ILE A 190 22.32 6.76 8.86
CA ILE A 190 21.93 7.75 7.85
C ILE A 190 22.10 9.17 8.39
N PHE A 191 21.66 9.44 9.62
CA PHE A 191 21.77 10.76 10.20
C PHE A 191 23.23 11.21 10.34
N ALA A 192 24.12 10.28 10.73
CA ALA A 192 25.55 10.50 10.77
C ALA A 192 26.15 10.71 9.37
N SER A 193 25.76 9.92 8.36
CA SER A 193 26.28 10.02 6.99
C SER A 193 25.85 11.30 6.27
N ILE A 194 24.71 11.89 6.64
CA ILE A 194 24.28 13.21 6.17
C ILE A 194 24.74 14.34 7.10
N ARG A 195 25.76 14.09 7.94
CA ARG A 195 26.39 15.08 8.85
C ARG A 195 25.41 15.78 9.78
N PHE A 196 24.46 15.02 10.31
CA PHE A 196 23.43 15.51 11.23
C PHE A 196 22.51 16.60 10.65
N ALA A 197 22.32 16.62 9.33
CA ALA A 197 21.39 17.52 8.67
C ALA A 197 19.92 17.18 9.00
N LEU A 198 19.28 18.01 9.83
CA LEU A 198 17.92 17.75 10.34
C LEU A 198 16.84 17.71 9.25
N LYS A 199 16.88 18.64 8.27
CA LYS A 199 15.86 18.72 7.22
C LYS A 199 15.72 17.42 6.42
N PRO A 200 16.78 16.88 5.76
CA PRO A 200 16.67 15.61 5.06
C PRO A 200 16.39 14.43 6.00
N MET A 201 16.86 14.48 7.26
CA MET A 201 16.60 13.43 8.23
C MET A 201 15.11 13.25 8.54
N VAL A 202 14.35 14.35 8.65
CA VAL A 202 12.89 14.28 8.86
C VAL A 202 12.21 13.52 7.72
N PHE A 203 12.63 13.75 6.47
CA PHE A 203 12.07 13.02 5.34
C PHE A 203 12.49 11.54 5.33
N TYR A 204 13.75 11.21 5.65
CA TYR A 204 14.17 9.82 5.80
C TYR A 204 13.35 9.08 6.87
N PHE A 205 13.12 9.71 8.02
CA PHE A 205 12.31 9.14 9.10
C PHE A 205 10.86 8.90 8.66
N LEU A 206 10.20 9.92 8.10
CA LEU A 206 8.83 9.81 7.61
C LEU A 206 8.70 8.75 6.51
N GLN A 207 9.64 8.71 5.57
CA GLN A 207 9.63 7.73 4.49
C GLN A 207 9.87 6.31 5.00
N THR A 208 10.69 6.13 6.03
CA THR A 208 10.92 4.82 6.65
C THR A 208 9.65 4.29 7.30
N ILE A 209 8.85 5.15 7.94
CA ILE A 209 7.53 4.77 8.47
C ILE A 209 6.63 4.29 7.33
N ILE A 210 6.52 5.06 6.24
CA ILE A 210 5.70 4.71 5.09
C ILE A 210 6.13 3.36 4.50
N LEU A 211 7.44 3.18 4.28
CA LEU A 211 8.02 1.94 3.76
C LEU A 211 7.60 0.72 4.56
N TYR A 212 7.77 0.74 5.88
CA TYR A 212 7.48 -0.41 6.73
C TYR A 212 5.99 -0.61 7.00
N VAL A 213 5.18 0.47 7.04
CA VAL A 213 3.71 0.36 7.05
C VAL A 213 3.23 -0.38 5.81
N PHE A 214 3.73 -0.02 4.63
CA PHE A 214 3.35 -0.66 3.38
C PHE A 214 3.94 -2.06 3.21
N ALA A 215 5.13 -2.33 3.74
CA ALA A 215 5.69 -3.70 3.78
C ALA A 215 4.75 -4.67 4.53
N VAL A 216 4.11 -4.21 5.61
CA VAL A 216 3.14 -5.01 6.39
C VAL A 216 1.77 -5.03 5.71
N ALA A 217 1.22 -3.86 5.37
CA ALA A 217 -0.15 -3.73 4.88
C ALA A 217 -0.37 -4.43 3.52
N SER A 218 0.62 -4.38 2.63
CA SER A 218 0.52 -4.98 1.29
C SER A 218 0.37 -6.50 1.32
N ALA A 219 0.71 -7.19 2.41
CA ALA A 219 0.49 -8.63 2.54
C ALA A 219 -1.00 -9.02 2.44
N GLU A 220 -1.91 -8.18 2.93
CA GLU A 220 -3.35 -8.39 2.75
C GLU A 220 -3.77 -8.19 1.29
N PHE A 221 -3.12 -7.27 0.56
CA PHE A 221 -3.38 -7.08 -0.86
C PHE A 221 -2.91 -8.29 -1.68
N VAL A 222 -1.77 -8.89 -1.32
CA VAL A 222 -1.31 -10.15 -1.95
C VAL A 222 -2.30 -11.29 -1.67
N LEU A 223 -2.84 -11.38 -0.45
CA LEU A 223 -3.90 -12.34 -0.14
C LEU A 223 -5.18 -12.06 -0.95
N LEU A 224 -5.54 -10.78 -1.15
CA LEU A 224 -6.68 -10.39 -1.98
C LEU A 224 -6.51 -10.82 -3.44
N VAL A 225 -5.31 -10.65 -4.01
CA VAL A 225 -4.98 -11.15 -5.35
C VAL A 225 -5.25 -12.65 -5.42
N TYR A 226 -4.69 -13.43 -4.49
CA TYR A 226 -4.94 -14.86 -4.44
C TYR A 226 -6.43 -15.21 -4.38
N CYS A 227 -7.18 -14.54 -3.51
CA CYS A 227 -8.60 -14.83 -3.31
C CYS A 227 -9.45 -14.48 -4.54
N ARG A 228 -9.25 -13.31 -5.16
CA ARG A 228 -9.98 -12.91 -6.38
C ARG A 228 -9.69 -13.81 -7.57
N PHE A 229 -8.48 -14.36 -7.67
CA PHE A 229 -8.14 -15.31 -8.73
C PHE A 229 -8.69 -16.70 -8.47
N LYS A 230 -8.68 -17.17 -7.22
CA LYS A 230 -9.07 -18.53 -6.84
C LYS A 230 -10.57 -18.71 -6.62
N PHE A 231 -11.23 -17.76 -5.98
CA PHE A 231 -12.60 -17.89 -5.49
C PHE A 231 -13.54 -16.90 -6.19
N PRO A 232 -14.55 -17.37 -6.95
CA PRO A 232 -15.50 -16.49 -7.62
C PRO A 232 -16.23 -15.52 -6.68
N SER A 233 -16.55 -15.93 -5.45
CA SER A 233 -17.26 -15.13 -4.44
C SER A 233 -16.55 -13.82 -4.03
N PHE A 234 -15.24 -13.73 -4.29
CA PHE A 234 -14.47 -12.51 -4.04
C PHE A 234 -14.64 -11.45 -5.13
N ASN A 235 -15.34 -11.79 -6.22
CA ASN A 235 -15.66 -10.88 -7.31
C ASN A 235 -17.19 -10.69 -7.38
N ILE A 236 -17.63 -9.46 -7.49
CA ILE A 236 -19.05 -9.09 -7.63
C ILE A 236 -19.28 -8.35 -8.96
N THR A 237 -20.42 -8.54 -9.63
CA THR A 237 -20.70 -7.76 -10.84
C THR A 237 -21.14 -6.34 -10.51
N TRP A 238 -21.04 -5.43 -11.50
CA TRP A 238 -21.54 -4.06 -11.34
C TRP A 238 -23.04 -4.05 -11.04
N GLU A 239 -23.81 -4.90 -11.71
CA GLU A 239 -25.27 -4.98 -11.57
C GLU A 239 -25.67 -5.50 -10.18
N GLN A 240 -24.96 -6.52 -9.67
CA GLN A 240 -25.17 -7.02 -8.31
C GLN A 240 -24.86 -5.94 -7.28
N HIS A 241 -23.71 -5.28 -7.42
CA HIS A 241 -23.31 -4.19 -6.51
C HIS A 241 -24.30 -3.03 -6.51
N GLU A 242 -24.75 -2.59 -7.69
CA GLU A 242 -25.71 -1.50 -7.79
C GLU A 242 -27.06 -1.89 -7.19
N LYS A 243 -27.51 -3.15 -7.38
CA LYS A 243 -28.72 -3.65 -6.74
C LYS A 243 -28.61 -3.61 -5.20
N GLU A 244 -27.54 -4.16 -4.64
CA GLU A 244 -27.28 -4.15 -3.19
C GLU A 244 -27.25 -2.71 -2.63
N ARG A 245 -26.60 -1.80 -3.37
CA ARG A 245 -26.53 -0.38 -3.02
C ARG A 245 -27.91 0.29 -3.00
N GLN A 246 -28.74 0.05 -4.01
CA GLN A 246 -30.10 0.61 -4.09
C GLN A 246 -30.99 0.08 -2.97
N GLU A 247 -30.91 -1.22 -2.67
CA GLU A 247 -31.64 -1.83 -1.55
C GLU A 247 -31.22 -1.22 -0.20
N PHE A 248 -29.92 -1.03 0.02
CA PHE A 248 -29.41 -0.37 1.21
C PHE A 248 -29.93 1.07 1.37
N ILE A 249 -29.90 1.86 0.30
CA ILE A 249 -30.41 3.24 0.29
C ILE A 249 -31.92 3.26 0.58
N ALA A 250 -32.69 2.39 -0.07
CA ALA A 250 -34.13 2.28 0.15
C ALA A 250 -34.46 1.89 1.60
N ASN A 251 -33.73 0.93 2.18
CA ASN A 251 -33.93 0.51 3.56
C ASN A 251 -33.59 1.63 4.54
N ARG A 252 -32.46 2.34 4.34
CA ARG A 252 -32.07 3.48 5.18
C ARG A 252 -33.09 4.62 5.14
N LYS A 253 -33.69 4.86 3.97
CA LYS A 253 -34.79 5.83 3.83
C LYS A 253 -36.01 5.42 4.66
N ARG A 254 -36.44 4.16 4.57
CA ARG A 254 -37.55 3.62 5.37
C ARG A 254 -37.32 3.72 6.88
N ILE A 255 -36.09 3.48 7.34
CA ILE A 255 -35.72 3.62 8.76
C ILE A 255 -35.87 5.07 9.21
N ARG A 256 -35.31 6.03 8.46
CA ARG A 256 -35.42 7.47 8.76
C ARG A 256 -36.88 7.95 8.81
N GLU A 257 -37.71 7.48 7.87
CA GLU A 257 -39.14 7.81 7.86
C GLU A 257 -39.87 7.27 9.10
N LYS A 258 -39.52 6.06 9.57
CA LYS A 258 -40.07 5.50 10.82
C LYS A 258 -39.62 6.28 12.05
N GLU A 259 -38.36 6.68 12.13
CA GLU A 259 -37.82 7.51 13.22
C GLU A 259 -38.51 8.89 13.27
N GLN A 260 -38.69 9.53 12.11
CA GLN A 260 -39.39 10.82 12.02
C GLN A 260 -40.86 10.73 12.44
N LYS A 261 -41.56 9.63 12.11
CA LYS A 261 -42.93 9.39 12.56
C LYS A 261 -43.00 9.14 14.06
N ARG A 262 -42.02 8.43 14.64
CA ARG A 262 -41.94 8.19 16.09
C ARG A 262 -41.65 9.47 16.87
N ASN A 263 -40.85 10.39 16.35
CA ASN A 263 -40.51 11.64 17.06
C ASN A 263 -41.60 12.72 16.95
N LYS A 264 -42.66 12.49 16.17
CA LYS A 264 -43.81 13.41 16.01
C LYS A 264 -45.04 13.00 16.84
N ASN A 265 -45.00 11.82 17.46
CA ASN A 265 -46.02 11.30 18.38
C ASN A 265 -45.47 11.29 19.80
#